data_AF-K2B146-F1
#
_entry.id   AF-K2B146-F1
#
_cell.length_a   1.000
_cell.length_b   1.000
_cell.length_c   1.000
_cell.angle_alpha   90.00
_cell.angle_beta   90.00
_cell.angle_gamma   90.00
#
_symmetry.space_group_name_H-M   'P 1'
#
loop_
_entity.id
_entity.type
_entity.pdbx_description
1 polymer ?
#
loop_
_entity_poly.entity_id
_entity_poly.type
_entity_poly.pdbx_seq_one_letter_code
_entity_poly.pdbx_strand_id
1 'polypeptide(L)'
;MYFLSKKIIFQYVHRHINPLHLEIAAGASAFFYACNLNTLSTFYFPMIMFVNRFAMLPILTYIMIRLHENKKMTKKEFVMLYLALLAVSGSFLVATIFITTMIALGIFAVTQRNLKRSIISFLFISAAYAFWILPFLNYTIEKSGIIRLAPTFIEANETQLNKPKTFFSFVKQTTLYPNFFETNYVNQETQKQLPFHPLSDSYDTFPVQSILSIFVLLYLTGIILTMRHAFVHRTIQFLWIPGIILLFLFLSLKEFSPLGFLYAFFSNTIPYFNVLFRFGDTKFHTFISFAGSLSAGITVLFVTLFIIQQWRARGRVILSTFLALITLSTLFVFRSYFTGNFIGFFMYNRIPEAYFQLADTINHDSGTGRVLHLPTSRTGYWKSYAWGTVGSSFFHYMLDKPFVDRTFEPASVENAQLNQQLYE
;
A
#
# COMPACT_ATOMS: atom_id res chain seq x y z
N MET A 1 -1.52 2.37 14.74
CA MET A 1 -0.04 2.53 14.67
C MET A 1 0.59 2.85 16.02
N TYR A 2 0.28 3.99 16.64
CA TYR A 2 0.86 4.43 17.93
C TYR A 2 0.89 3.35 19.04
N PHE A 3 -0.25 2.70 19.32
CA PHE A 3 -0.29 1.66 20.36
C PHE A 3 0.57 0.43 20.03
N LEU A 4 0.64 0.07 18.74
CA LEU A 4 1.48 -1.02 18.27
C LEU A 4 2.97 -0.66 18.43
N SER A 5 3.37 0.54 17.95
CA SER A 5 4.77 0.99 18.05
C SER A 5 5.21 1.11 19.50
N LYS A 6 4.39 1.70 20.37
CA LYS A 6 4.64 1.75 21.82
C LYS A 6 4.90 0.36 22.41
N LYS A 7 4.08 -0.63 22.05
CA LYS A 7 4.26 -2.01 22.51
C LYS A 7 5.58 -2.62 22.00
N ILE A 8 5.87 -2.49 20.70
CA ILE A 8 7.09 -3.03 20.08
C ILE A 8 8.33 -2.38 20.68
N ILE A 9 8.36 -1.05 20.77
CA ILE A 9 9.52 -0.30 21.30
C ILE A 9 9.74 -0.60 22.78
N PHE A 10 8.66 -0.74 23.56
CA PHE A 10 8.79 -1.17 24.96
C PHE A 10 9.42 -2.56 25.10
N GLN A 11 9.01 -3.51 24.24
CA GLN A 11 9.62 -4.84 24.17
C GLN A 11 11.07 -4.78 23.67
N TYR A 12 11.41 -3.84 22.78
CA TYR A 12 12.75 -3.67 22.23
C TYR A 12 13.76 -3.25 23.30
N VAL A 13 13.44 -2.25 24.13
CA VAL A 13 14.38 -1.63 25.10
C VAL A 13 14.48 -2.41 26.44
N HIS A 14 13.71 -3.49 26.64
CA HIS A 14 13.81 -4.38 27.81
C HIS A 14 13.82 -3.68 29.19
N ARG A 15 12.79 -2.86 29.44
CA ARG A 15 12.42 -2.24 30.75
C ARG A 15 13.57 -1.50 31.47
N HIS A 16 13.79 -0.22 31.13
CA HIS A 16 14.25 0.87 32.02
C HIS A 16 14.19 2.25 31.31
N ILE A 17 13.22 2.43 30.40
CA ILE A 17 13.10 3.68 29.64
C ILE A 17 12.13 4.66 30.32
N ASN A 18 12.46 5.95 30.31
CA ASN A 18 11.54 7.00 30.71
C ASN A 18 10.25 6.91 29.83
N PRO A 19 9.04 6.87 30.44
CA PRO A 19 7.79 6.79 29.70
C PRO A 19 7.67 7.85 28.60
N LEU A 20 8.12 9.09 28.85
CA LEU A 20 8.05 10.17 27.87
C LEU A 20 8.82 9.85 26.58
N HIS A 21 10.02 9.25 26.67
CA HIS A 21 10.82 8.92 25.49
C HIS A 21 10.15 7.81 24.67
N LEU A 22 9.49 6.87 25.35
CA LEU A 22 8.68 5.85 24.70
C LEU A 22 7.48 6.48 23.96
N GLU A 23 6.80 7.46 24.58
CA GLU A 23 5.71 8.18 23.92
C GLU A 23 6.17 8.96 22.70
N ILE A 24 7.30 9.67 22.80
CA ILE A 24 7.90 10.42 21.69
C ILE A 24 8.20 9.48 20.52
N ALA A 25 8.85 8.34 20.78
CA ALA A 25 9.20 7.36 19.76
C ALA A 25 7.96 6.73 19.11
N ALA A 26 6.96 6.35 19.92
CA ALA A 26 5.71 5.78 19.43
C ALA A 26 4.90 6.80 18.62
N GLY A 27 4.87 8.07 19.07
CA GLY A 27 4.27 9.20 18.39
C GLY A 27 4.94 9.49 17.05
N ALA A 28 6.28 9.49 17.00
CA ALA A 28 7.03 9.62 15.76
C ALA A 28 6.72 8.50 14.76
N SER A 29 6.66 7.23 15.20
CA SER A 29 6.22 6.13 14.34
C SER A 29 4.81 6.33 13.79
N ALA A 30 3.87 6.83 14.58
CA ALA A 30 2.51 7.09 14.10
C ALA A 30 2.47 8.29 13.14
N PHE A 31 3.21 9.36 13.44
CA PHE A 31 3.32 10.53 12.60
C PHE A 31 3.90 10.19 11.24
N PHE A 32 5.04 9.50 11.17
CA PHE A 32 5.64 9.11 9.90
C PHE A 32 4.81 8.09 9.14
N TYR A 33 4.01 7.28 9.82
CA TYR A 33 3.07 6.37 9.15
C TYR A 33 1.92 7.13 8.48
N ALA A 34 1.46 8.22 9.08
CA ALA A 34 0.41 9.08 8.54
C ALA A 34 0.93 10.09 7.51
N CYS A 35 2.14 10.61 7.68
CA CYS A 35 2.71 11.68 6.87
C CYS A 35 3.88 11.18 6.00
N ASN A 36 3.54 10.41 4.96
CA ASN A 36 4.47 9.95 3.93
C ASN A 36 3.77 9.86 2.56
N LEU A 37 4.54 9.75 1.47
CA LEU A 37 3.98 9.68 0.10
C LEU A 37 3.10 8.46 -0.15
N ASN A 38 3.33 7.32 0.53
CA ASN A 38 2.42 6.17 0.42
C ASN A 38 1.03 6.48 1.00
N THR A 39 0.95 7.28 2.06
CA THR A 39 -0.34 7.69 2.63
C THR A 39 -1.07 8.61 1.67
N LEU A 40 -0.36 9.59 1.10
CA LEU A 40 -0.91 10.41 0.02
C LEU A 40 -1.43 9.52 -1.12
N SER A 41 -0.63 8.55 -1.59
CA SER A 41 -1.06 7.62 -2.63
C SER A 41 -2.31 6.82 -2.29
N THR A 42 -2.40 6.36 -1.05
CA THR A 42 -3.52 5.53 -0.58
C THR A 42 -4.84 6.31 -0.54
N PHE A 43 -4.80 7.60 -0.17
CA PHE A 43 -6.00 8.41 0.04
C PHE A 43 -6.32 9.38 -1.09
N TYR A 44 -5.33 9.73 -1.92
CA TYR A 44 -5.54 10.60 -3.09
C TYR A 44 -6.33 9.88 -4.17
N PHE A 45 -6.03 8.59 -4.37
CA PHE A 45 -6.81 7.69 -5.23
C PHE A 45 -7.38 6.55 -4.35
N PRO A 46 -8.45 6.82 -3.58
CA PRO A 46 -8.87 5.95 -2.50
C PRO A 46 -9.58 4.69 -3.04
N MET A 47 -8.80 3.64 -3.30
CA MET A 47 -9.36 2.32 -3.53
C MET A 47 -9.53 1.60 -2.19
N ILE A 48 -10.73 1.07 -1.94
CA ILE A 48 -11.12 0.50 -0.65
C ILE A 48 -10.14 -0.56 -0.13
N MET A 49 -9.58 -1.39 -1.02
CA MET A 49 -8.57 -2.40 -0.69
C MET A 49 -7.26 -1.81 -0.13
N PHE A 50 -6.80 -0.67 -0.65
CA PHE A 50 -5.58 -0.02 -0.20
C PHE A 50 -5.81 0.75 1.09
N VAL A 51 -6.94 1.46 1.19
CA VAL A 51 -7.37 2.17 2.41
C VAL A 51 -7.54 1.17 3.56
N ASN A 52 -8.22 0.05 3.31
CA ASN A 52 -8.41 -0.98 4.33
C ASN A 52 -7.08 -1.62 4.72
N ARG A 53 -6.18 -1.91 3.75
CA ARG A 53 -4.85 -2.44 4.08
C ARG A 53 -4.05 -1.49 4.95
N PHE A 54 -4.08 -0.19 4.65
CA PHE A 54 -3.40 0.83 5.46
C PHE A 54 -3.94 0.84 6.90
N ALA A 55 -5.26 0.85 7.08
CA ALA A 55 -5.85 0.82 8.42
C ALA A 55 -5.56 -0.50 9.17
N MET A 56 -5.63 -1.62 8.46
CA MET A 56 -5.62 -2.96 9.05
C MET A 56 -4.23 -3.55 9.24
N LEU A 57 -3.19 -3.08 8.55
CA LEU A 57 -1.84 -3.63 8.67
C LEU A 57 -1.27 -3.55 10.10
N PRO A 58 -1.36 -2.41 10.83
CA PRO A 58 -0.97 -2.37 12.24
C PRO A 58 -1.79 -3.31 13.13
N ILE A 59 -3.09 -3.49 12.84
CA ILE A 59 -3.96 -4.39 13.58
C ILE A 59 -3.54 -5.84 13.33
N LEU A 60 -3.30 -6.22 12.07
CA LEU A 60 -2.85 -7.56 11.70
C LEU A 60 -1.51 -7.91 12.35
N THR A 61 -0.54 -6.99 12.38
CA THR A 61 0.72 -7.20 13.11
C THR A 61 0.50 -7.32 14.61
N TYR A 62 -0.42 -6.53 15.19
CA TYR A 62 -0.78 -6.68 16.59
C TYR A 62 -1.38 -8.06 16.89
N ILE A 63 -2.28 -8.56 16.05
CA ILE A 63 -2.86 -9.90 16.13
C ILE A 63 -1.73 -10.95 16.13
N MET A 64 -0.78 -10.84 15.20
CA MET A 64 0.37 -11.75 15.13
C MET A 64 1.19 -11.74 16.41
N ILE A 65 1.52 -10.57 16.96
CA ILE A 65 2.24 -10.46 18.22
C ILE A 65 1.46 -11.11 19.36
N ARG A 66 0.13 -10.89 19.43
CA ARG A 66 -0.73 -11.50 20.46
C ARG A 66 -0.77 -13.02 20.37
N LEU A 67 -0.87 -13.59 19.17
CA LEU A 67 -0.84 -15.04 18.94
C LEU A 67 0.50 -15.68 19.36
N HIS A 68 1.59 -14.92 19.27
CA HIS A 68 2.92 -15.40 19.67
C HIS A 68 3.22 -15.23 21.16
N GLU A 69 2.55 -14.29 21.86
CA GLU A 69 2.70 -14.12 23.30
C GLU A 69 2.25 -15.39 24.06
N ASN A 70 3.06 -15.88 25.01
CA ASN A 70 2.82 -17.12 25.79
C ASN A 70 1.65 -17.01 26.79
N LYS A 71 0.55 -16.35 26.42
CA LYS A 71 -0.64 -16.18 27.27
C LYS A 71 -1.81 -16.97 26.68
N LYS A 72 -2.55 -17.68 27.53
CA LYS A 72 -3.83 -18.27 27.14
C LYS A 72 -4.77 -17.15 26.71
N MET A 73 -5.37 -17.30 25.55
CA MET A 73 -6.32 -16.32 25.03
C MET A 73 -7.69 -16.62 25.61
N THR A 74 -8.37 -15.60 26.11
CA THR A 74 -9.76 -15.71 26.54
C THR A 74 -10.69 -15.85 25.33
N LYS A 75 -11.88 -16.42 25.54
CA LYS A 75 -12.91 -16.52 24.47
C LYS A 75 -13.23 -15.15 23.87
N LYS A 76 -13.32 -14.11 24.69
CA LYS A 76 -13.56 -12.73 24.25
C LYS A 76 -12.43 -12.23 23.35
N GLU A 77 -11.18 -12.43 23.75
CA GLU A 77 -10.02 -12.05 22.91
C GLU A 77 -10.02 -12.80 21.58
N PHE A 78 -10.31 -14.11 21.60
CA PHE A 78 -10.38 -14.90 20.38
C PHE A 78 -11.45 -14.35 19.41
N VAL A 79 -12.66 -14.08 19.89
CA VAL A 79 -13.74 -13.49 19.06
C VAL A 79 -13.33 -12.12 18.52
N MET A 80 -12.76 -11.25 19.36
CA MET A 80 -12.30 -9.92 18.91
C MET A 80 -11.23 -10.03 17.81
N LEU A 81 -10.30 -10.98 17.92
CA LEU A 81 -9.27 -11.19 16.92
C LEU A 81 -9.84 -11.77 15.63
N TYR A 82 -10.81 -12.68 15.71
CA TYR A 82 -11.49 -13.21 14.54
C TYR A 82 -12.27 -12.12 13.80
N LEU A 83 -13.03 -11.26 14.52
CA LEU A 83 -13.71 -10.11 13.93
C LEU A 83 -12.72 -9.12 13.29
N ALA A 84 -11.57 -8.89 13.92
CA ALA A 84 -10.52 -8.06 13.35
C ALA A 84 -9.93 -8.67 12.07
N LEU A 85 -9.78 -10.00 11.99
CA LEU A 85 -9.39 -10.68 10.74
C LEU A 85 -10.46 -10.51 9.66
N LEU A 86 -11.76 -10.64 9.98
CA LEU A 86 -12.82 -10.36 9.01
C LEU A 86 -12.76 -8.91 8.50
N ALA A 87 -12.46 -7.93 9.36
CA ALA A 87 -12.26 -6.56 8.89
C ALA A 87 -11.05 -6.42 7.94
N VAL A 88 -9.95 -7.14 8.22
CA VAL A 88 -8.76 -7.17 7.36
C VAL A 88 -9.07 -7.72 5.96
N SER A 89 -10.06 -8.62 5.82
CA SER A 89 -10.36 -9.28 4.54
C SER A 89 -10.81 -8.33 3.44
N GLY A 90 -11.36 -7.15 3.77
CA GLY A 90 -11.66 -6.11 2.78
C GLY A 90 -10.44 -5.60 2.01
N SER A 91 -9.23 -5.92 2.48
CA SER A 91 -7.97 -5.63 1.79
C SER A 91 -7.70 -6.59 0.61
N PHE A 92 -8.36 -7.74 0.58
CA PHE A 92 -8.02 -8.85 -0.33
C PHE A 92 -8.91 -8.92 -1.57
N LEU A 93 -9.54 -7.81 -1.96
CA LEU A 93 -10.24 -7.72 -3.25
C LEU A 93 -9.32 -8.08 -4.44
N VAL A 94 -8.01 -7.88 -4.29
CA VAL A 94 -7.01 -8.33 -5.27
C VAL A 94 -6.00 -9.26 -4.62
N ALA A 95 -5.81 -10.42 -5.24
CA ALA A 95 -4.98 -11.49 -4.70
C ALA A 95 -3.51 -11.12 -4.48
N THR A 96 -2.97 -10.20 -5.28
CA THR A 96 -1.59 -9.73 -5.08
C THR A 96 -1.40 -9.01 -3.76
N ILE A 97 -2.44 -8.36 -3.22
CA ILE A 97 -2.38 -7.79 -1.87
C ILE A 97 -2.33 -8.91 -0.84
N PHE A 98 -3.17 -9.94 -0.99
CA PHE A 98 -3.16 -11.08 -0.09
C PHE A 98 -1.77 -11.74 -0.06
N ILE A 99 -1.18 -11.99 -1.23
CA ILE A 99 0.14 -12.61 -1.36
C ILE A 99 1.22 -11.76 -0.68
N THR A 100 1.28 -10.45 -0.92
CA THR A 100 2.28 -9.59 -0.27
C THR A 100 2.07 -9.50 1.24
N THR A 101 0.82 -9.50 1.71
CA THR A 101 0.52 -9.62 3.15
C THR A 101 1.03 -10.95 3.70
N MET A 102 0.79 -12.08 3.04
CA MET A 102 1.28 -13.38 3.50
C MET A 102 2.81 -13.47 3.53
N ILE A 103 3.50 -12.86 2.55
CA ILE A 103 4.97 -12.75 2.55
C ILE A 103 5.44 -11.95 3.78
N ALA A 104 4.82 -10.79 4.05
CA ALA A 104 5.15 -9.97 5.22
C ALA A 104 4.93 -10.73 6.55
N LEU A 105 3.82 -11.46 6.67
CA LEU A 105 3.55 -12.36 7.79
C LEU A 105 4.58 -13.50 7.88
N GLY A 106 5.07 -13.97 6.74
CA GLY A 106 6.08 -15.03 6.63
C GLY A 106 7.39 -14.59 7.23
N ILE A 107 7.85 -13.39 6.86
CA ILE A 107 9.02 -12.76 7.45
C ILE A 107 8.84 -12.59 8.96
N PHE A 108 7.67 -12.08 9.40
CA PHE A 108 7.37 -11.97 10.84
C PHE A 108 7.52 -13.32 11.54
N ALA A 109 6.88 -14.36 11.02
CA ALA A 109 6.83 -15.70 11.59
C ALA A 109 8.20 -16.39 11.66
N VAL A 110 9.03 -16.28 10.62
CA VAL A 110 10.38 -16.89 10.58
C VAL A 110 11.32 -16.22 11.57
N THR A 111 11.12 -14.93 11.85
CA THR A 111 11.93 -14.22 12.85
C THR A 111 11.50 -14.51 14.30
N GLN A 112 10.32 -15.11 14.51
CA GLN A 112 9.89 -15.53 15.85
C GLN A 112 10.64 -16.78 16.30
N ARG A 113 11.04 -16.83 17.58
CA ARG A 113 11.77 -17.97 18.15
C ARG A 113 10.94 -19.27 18.24
N ASN A 114 9.62 -19.21 18.06
CA ASN A 114 8.73 -20.36 18.22
C ASN A 114 8.03 -20.72 16.91
N LEU A 115 8.69 -21.55 16.10
CA LEU A 115 8.20 -22.00 14.79
C LEU A 115 6.83 -22.70 14.88
N LYS A 116 6.59 -23.49 15.94
CA LYS A 116 5.29 -24.15 16.13
C LYS A 116 4.15 -23.13 16.24
N ARG A 117 4.34 -22.06 17.00
CA ARG A 117 3.35 -20.97 17.11
C ARG A 117 3.21 -20.16 15.84
N SER A 118 4.31 -19.95 15.13
CA SER A 118 4.31 -19.33 13.80
C SER A 118 3.42 -20.11 12.83
N ILE A 119 3.59 -21.43 12.77
CA ILE A 119 2.76 -22.32 11.93
C ILE A 119 1.29 -22.28 12.36
N ILE A 120 1.01 -22.38 13.67
CA ILE A 120 -0.38 -22.32 14.17
C ILE A 120 -1.03 -20.98 13.86
N SER A 121 -0.31 -19.86 14.01
CA SER A 121 -0.82 -18.53 13.70
C SER A 121 -1.15 -18.40 12.21
N PHE A 122 -0.28 -18.95 11.35
CA PHE A 122 -0.52 -19.00 9.92
C PHE A 122 -1.75 -19.83 9.56
N LEU A 123 -1.87 -21.04 10.10
CA LEU A 123 -3.03 -21.90 9.88
C LEU A 123 -4.32 -21.23 10.35
N PHE A 124 -4.30 -20.56 11.50
CA PHE A 124 -5.44 -19.81 12.01
C PHE A 124 -5.86 -18.68 11.06
N ILE A 125 -4.91 -17.87 10.59
CA ILE A 125 -5.17 -16.77 9.65
C ILE A 125 -5.67 -17.31 8.30
N SER A 126 -5.04 -18.35 7.76
CA SER A 126 -5.47 -18.98 6.52
C SER A 126 -6.87 -19.59 6.64
N ALA A 127 -7.18 -20.24 7.77
CA ALA A 127 -8.51 -20.76 8.04
C ALA A 127 -9.56 -19.63 8.13
N ALA A 128 -9.22 -18.52 8.79
CA ALA A 128 -10.10 -17.34 8.85
C ALA A 128 -10.38 -16.74 7.46
N TYR A 129 -9.47 -16.91 6.49
CA TYR A 129 -9.63 -16.45 5.11
C TYR A 129 -10.01 -17.55 4.12
N ALA A 130 -10.33 -18.77 4.57
CA ALA A 130 -10.67 -19.87 3.68
C ALA A 130 -11.86 -19.54 2.76
N PHE A 131 -12.83 -18.75 3.24
CA PHE A 131 -13.96 -18.28 2.46
C PHE A 131 -13.58 -17.47 1.21
N TRP A 132 -12.41 -16.82 1.22
CA TRP A 132 -11.88 -16.06 0.09
C TRP A 132 -10.83 -16.87 -0.68
N ILE A 133 -9.95 -17.58 0.03
CA ILE A 133 -8.87 -18.37 -0.57
C ILE A 133 -9.43 -19.49 -1.45
N LEU A 134 -10.43 -20.24 -0.97
CA LEU A 134 -10.95 -21.41 -1.70
C LEU A 134 -11.60 -21.00 -3.05
N PRO A 135 -12.52 -20.00 -3.10
CA PRO A 135 -13.04 -19.53 -4.38
C PRO A 135 -11.96 -18.93 -5.28
N PHE A 136 -10.98 -18.21 -4.72
CA PHE A 136 -9.89 -17.63 -5.50
C PHE A 136 -8.98 -18.70 -6.13
N LEU A 137 -8.67 -19.76 -5.41
CA LEU A 137 -7.90 -20.90 -5.94
C LEU A 137 -8.66 -21.57 -7.07
N ASN A 138 -9.96 -21.83 -6.89
CA ASN A 138 -10.81 -22.38 -7.94
C ASN A 138 -10.80 -21.48 -9.19
N TYR A 139 -11.03 -20.18 -9.02
CA TYR A 139 -10.97 -19.21 -10.11
C TYR A 139 -9.62 -19.19 -10.82
N THR A 140 -8.52 -19.27 -10.06
CA THR A 140 -7.16 -19.26 -10.62
C THR A 140 -6.89 -20.51 -11.46
N ILE A 141 -7.30 -21.70 -10.99
CA ILE A 141 -7.18 -22.95 -11.74
C ILE A 141 -7.97 -22.86 -13.05
N GLU A 142 -9.21 -22.37 -12.98
CA GLU A 142 -10.13 -22.33 -14.13
C GLU A 142 -9.82 -21.23 -15.16
N LYS A 143 -9.35 -20.05 -14.71
CA LYS A 143 -9.31 -18.85 -15.56
C LYS A 143 -7.93 -18.24 -15.79
N SER A 144 -6.90 -18.56 -15.00
CA SER A 144 -5.60 -17.85 -15.07
C SER A 144 -4.93 -17.86 -16.46
N GLY A 145 -5.07 -18.95 -17.22
CA GLY A 145 -4.51 -19.07 -18.56
C GLY A 145 -5.15 -18.13 -19.61
N ILE A 146 -6.39 -17.71 -19.36
CA ILE A 146 -7.21 -16.89 -20.26
C ILE A 146 -7.03 -15.39 -19.95
N ILE A 147 -6.96 -15.02 -18.66
CA ILE A 147 -6.85 -13.62 -18.20
C ILE A 147 -5.69 -12.86 -18.87
N ARG A 148 -4.56 -13.56 -19.08
CA ARG A 148 -3.36 -12.97 -19.69
C ARG A 148 -3.54 -12.54 -21.14
N LEU A 149 -4.54 -13.08 -21.83
CA LEU A 149 -4.83 -12.80 -23.23
C LEU A 149 -5.71 -11.56 -23.40
N ALA A 150 -6.29 -11.04 -22.30
CA ALA A 150 -7.11 -9.84 -22.37
C ALA A 150 -6.25 -8.62 -22.77
N PRO A 151 -6.65 -7.86 -23.81
CA PRO A 151 -5.89 -6.70 -24.30
C PRO A 151 -5.61 -5.67 -23.20
N THR A 152 -6.61 -5.34 -22.39
CA THR A 152 -6.47 -4.47 -21.21
C THR A 152 -5.43 -4.98 -20.20
N PHE A 153 -5.31 -6.29 -20.02
CA PHE A 153 -4.30 -6.87 -19.13
C PHE A 153 -2.90 -6.77 -19.72
N ILE A 154 -2.74 -7.01 -21.03
CA ILE A 154 -1.47 -6.87 -21.76
C ILE A 154 -0.99 -5.42 -21.68
N GLU A 155 -1.83 -4.45 -22.06
CA GLU A 155 -1.49 -3.02 -22.03
C GLU A 155 -1.08 -2.54 -20.63
N ALA A 156 -1.81 -2.98 -19.60
CA ALA A 156 -1.48 -2.65 -18.21
C ALA A 156 -0.17 -3.29 -17.74
N ASN A 157 0.22 -4.44 -18.28
CA ASN A 157 1.55 -5.03 -18.04
C ASN A 157 2.64 -4.24 -18.74
N GLU A 158 2.51 -4.03 -20.05
CA GLU A 158 3.50 -3.34 -20.88
C GLU A 158 3.81 -1.95 -20.33
N THR A 159 2.78 -1.18 -19.98
CA THR A 159 2.92 0.17 -19.42
C THR A 159 3.75 0.20 -18.13
N GLN A 160 3.76 -0.88 -17.34
CA GLN A 160 4.44 -0.94 -16.05
C GLN A 160 5.79 -1.65 -16.10
N LEU A 161 5.92 -2.64 -16.98
CA LEU A 161 7.16 -3.37 -17.19
C LEU A 161 8.16 -2.51 -17.97
N ASN A 162 7.69 -1.68 -18.91
CA ASN A 162 8.55 -0.84 -19.76
C ASN A 162 8.80 0.56 -19.20
N LYS A 163 8.54 0.80 -17.90
CA LYS A 163 8.88 2.08 -17.27
C LYS A 163 10.41 2.27 -17.26
N PRO A 164 10.90 3.51 -17.42
CA PRO A 164 12.33 3.77 -17.47
C PRO A 164 13.01 3.46 -16.13
N LYS A 165 14.30 3.12 -16.16
CA LYS A 165 15.12 2.85 -14.97
C LYS A 165 15.04 3.95 -13.90
N THR A 166 14.88 5.21 -14.32
CA THR A 166 14.76 6.38 -13.42
C THR A 166 13.56 6.26 -12.48
N PHE A 167 12.47 5.63 -12.93
CA PHE A 167 11.29 5.38 -12.12
C PHE A 167 11.57 4.39 -10.98
N PHE A 168 12.33 3.33 -11.26
CA PHE A 168 12.77 2.33 -10.29
C PHE A 168 14.04 2.74 -9.54
N SER A 169 14.41 4.03 -9.55
CA SER A 169 15.59 4.51 -8.85
C SER A 169 15.46 4.37 -7.33
N PHE A 170 16.60 4.22 -6.65
CA PHE A 170 16.64 4.13 -5.20
C PHE A 170 15.93 5.30 -4.51
N VAL A 171 16.16 6.54 -4.96
CA VAL A 171 15.54 7.73 -4.37
C VAL A 171 14.01 7.70 -4.47
N LYS A 172 13.45 7.40 -5.66
CA LYS A 172 11.98 7.31 -5.84
C LYS A 172 11.39 6.17 -5.00
N GLN A 173 12.02 5.00 -4.98
CA GLN A 173 11.46 3.85 -4.25
C GLN A 173 11.58 4.00 -2.72
N THR A 174 12.63 4.66 -2.22
CA THR A 174 12.83 4.91 -0.78
C THR A 174 11.95 6.02 -0.23
N THR A 175 11.68 7.06 -1.03
CA THR A 175 10.74 8.13 -0.67
C THR A 175 9.27 7.72 -0.84
N LEU A 176 9.00 6.54 -1.42
CA LEU A 176 7.67 6.01 -1.71
C LEU A 176 6.94 6.81 -2.81
N TYR A 177 7.68 7.14 -3.87
CA TYR A 177 7.19 7.89 -5.02
C TYR A 177 6.00 7.18 -5.69
N PRO A 178 4.82 7.81 -5.77
CA PRO A 178 3.62 7.15 -6.26
C PRO A 178 3.47 7.22 -7.78
N ASN A 179 2.86 6.20 -8.40
CA ASN A 179 2.75 6.14 -9.86
C ASN A 179 1.91 7.28 -10.45
N PHE A 180 0.91 7.77 -9.71
CA PHE A 180 0.01 8.81 -10.21
C PHE A 180 0.70 10.18 -10.34
N PHE A 181 1.90 10.37 -9.79
CA PHE A 181 2.70 11.57 -10.06
C PHE A 181 3.16 11.64 -11.53
N GLU A 182 3.28 10.50 -12.21
CA GLU A 182 3.60 10.42 -13.64
C GLU A 182 2.33 10.56 -14.52
N THR A 183 1.16 10.82 -13.92
CA THR A 183 -0.11 10.92 -14.64
C THR A 183 -0.55 12.36 -14.74
N ASN A 184 -0.85 12.80 -15.97
CA ASN A 184 -1.41 14.12 -16.27
C ASN A 184 -2.85 13.99 -16.76
N TYR A 185 -3.66 15.01 -16.50
CA TYR A 185 -4.97 15.17 -17.11
C TYR A 185 -5.01 16.44 -17.95
N VAL A 186 -5.90 16.47 -18.94
CA VAL A 186 -6.16 17.67 -19.74
C VAL A 186 -7.27 18.46 -19.07
N ASN A 187 -6.99 19.70 -18.68
CA ASN A 187 -8.00 20.62 -18.21
C ASN A 187 -8.86 21.07 -19.39
N GLN A 188 -10.17 20.87 -19.32
CA GLN A 188 -11.06 21.09 -20.46
C GLN A 188 -11.24 22.58 -20.83
N GLU A 189 -11.13 23.48 -19.86
CA GLU A 189 -11.28 24.93 -20.09
C GLU A 189 -10.02 25.53 -20.71
N THR A 190 -8.84 25.12 -20.24
CA THR A 190 -7.56 25.70 -20.65
C THR A 190 -6.83 24.88 -21.72
N GLN A 191 -7.28 23.64 -21.98
CA GLN A 191 -6.64 22.65 -22.83
C GLN A 191 -5.19 22.32 -22.44
N LYS A 192 -4.78 22.68 -21.21
CA LYS A 192 -3.44 22.40 -20.69
C LYS A 192 -3.37 21.04 -20.01
N GLN A 193 -2.25 20.36 -20.19
CA GLN A 193 -1.93 19.19 -19.38
C GLN A 193 -1.46 19.63 -17.99
N LEU A 194 -2.08 19.08 -16.95
CA LEU A 194 -1.77 19.35 -15.56
C LEU A 194 -1.50 18.03 -14.83
N PRO A 195 -0.59 18.02 -13.83
CA PRO A 195 -0.38 16.84 -13.01
C PRO A 195 -1.62 16.54 -12.18
N PHE A 196 -1.84 15.26 -11.87
CA PHE A 196 -2.93 14.88 -10.98
C PHE A 196 -2.82 15.52 -9.61
N HIS A 197 -1.61 15.74 -9.08
CA HIS A 197 -1.42 16.35 -7.76
C HIS A 197 -0.30 17.40 -7.77
N PRO A 198 -0.48 18.57 -7.10
CA PRO A 198 0.51 19.66 -7.12
C PRO A 198 1.90 19.28 -6.58
N LEU A 199 1.99 18.33 -5.65
CA LEU A 199 3.27 17.85 -5.13
C LEU A 199 4.13 17.16 -6.21
N SER A 200 3.54 16.70 -7.31
CA SER A 200 4.30 16.08 -8.41
C SER A 200 5.33 17.06 -8.99
N ASP A 201 4.91 18.29 -9.31
CA ASP A 201 5.78 19.31 -9.90
C ASP A 201 6.88 19.80 -8.96
N SER A 202 6.58 19.81 -7.66
CA SER A 202 7.51 20.28 -6.62
C SER A 202 8.35 19.17 -5.98
N TYR A 203 8.13 17.90 -6.34
CA TYR A 203 8.74 16.75 -5.67
C TYR A 203 10.27 16.82 -5.65
N ASP A 204 10.89 17.18 -6.77
CA ASP A 204 12.35 17.29 -6.92
C ASP A 204 12.92 18.67 -6.54
N THR A 205 12.09 19.58 -6.00
CA THR A 205 12.52 20.93 -5.63
C THR A 205 12.96 21.03 -4.18
N PHE A 206 13.87 21.96 -3.88
CA PHE A 206 14.18 22.36 -2.50
C PHE A 206 13.05 23.25 -1.96
N PRO A 207 12.53 23.03 -0.73
CA PRO A 207 13.01 22.10 0.30
C PRO A 207 12.32 20.71 0.32
N VAL A 208 11.37 20.45 -0.59
CA VAL A 208 10.51 19.25 -0.57
C VAL A 208 11.33 17.95 -0.58
N GLN A 209 12.25 17.81 -1.54
CA GLN A 209 13.06 16.59 -1.68
C GLN A 209 13.92 16.32 -0.44
N SER A 210 14.47 17.38 0.17
CA SER A 210 15.28 17.27 1.38
C SER A 210 14.46 16.81 2.58
N ILE A 211 13.24 17.34 2.72
CA ILE A 211 12.32 16.95 3.79
C ILE A 211 11.87 15.49 3.62
N LEU A 212 11.54 15.05 2.40
CA LEU A 212 11.22 13.66 2.11
C LEU A 212 12.41 12.73 2.41
N SER A 213 13.63 13.20 2.14
CA SER A 213 14.87 12.46 2.44
C SER A 213 15.12 12.28 3.94
N ILE A 214 14.57 13.15 4.81
CA ILE A 214 14.63 12.95 6.28
C ILE A 214 13.95 11.63 6.66
N PHE A 215 12.78 11.33 6.09
CA PHE A 215 12.11 10.04 6.33
C PHE A 215 13.01 8.88 5.92
N VAL A 216 13.69 8.99 4.77
CA VAL A 216 14.64 7.99 4.27
C VAL A 216 15.79 7.75 5.25
N LEU A 217 16.43 8.83 5.68
CA LEU A 217 17.51 8.76 6.66
C LEU A 217 17.05 8.10 7.96
N LEU A 218 15.90 8.52 8.50
CA LEU A 218 15.38 8.00 9.76
C LEU A 218 15.11 6.50 9.70
N TYR A 219 14.46 5.98 8.65
CA TYR A 219 14.19 4.55 8.59
C TYR A 219 15.44 3.73 8.25
N LEU A 220 16.38 4.23 7.43
CA LEU A 220 17.66 3.54 7.13
C LEU A 220 18.54 3.44 8.38
N THR A 221 18.65 4.52 9.16
CA THR A 221 19.32 4.46 10.47
C THR A 221 18.61 3.47 11.39
N GLY A 222 17.27 3.41 11.35
CA GLY A 222 16.49 2.49 12.18
C GLY A 222 16.70 1.03 11.81
N ILE A 223 16.89 0.71 10.52
CA ILE A 223 17.31 -0.62 10.04
C ILE A 223 18.65 -0.99 10.67
N ILE A 224 19.65 -0.12 10.57
CA ILE A 224 21.00 -0.38 11.10
C ILE A 224 20.96 -0.59 12.61
N LEU A 225 20.24 0.27 13.34
CA LEU A 225 20.08 0.16 14.80
C LEU A 225 19.37 -1.13 15.21
N THR A 226 18.30 -1.49 14.51
CA THR A 226 17.52 -2.71 14.79
C THR A 226 18.35 -3.96 14.51
N MET A 227 19.06 -4.01 13.39
CA MET A 227 19.96 -5.11 13.05
C MET A 227 21.07 -5.25 14.08
N ARG A 228 21.77 -4.14 14.42
CA ARG A 228 22.82 -4.14 15.44
C ARG A 228 22.29 -4.66 16.78
N HIS A 229 21.15 -4.17 17.24
CA HIS A 229 20.53 -4.62 18.48
C HIS A 229 20.13 -6.09 18.43
N ALA A 230 19.59 -6.56 17.30
CA ALA A 230 19.23 -7.96 17.11
C ALA A 230 20.46 -8.88 17.18
N PHE A 231 21.59 -8.50 16.60
CA PHE A 231 22.83 -9.28 16.67
C PHE A 231 23.49 -9.23 18.06
N VAL A 232 23.63 -8.04 18.65
CA VAL A 232 24.29 -7.85 19.96
C VAL A 232 23.49 -8.51 21.09
N HIS A 233 22.17 -8.28 21.14
CA HIS A 233 21.31 -8.78 22.22
C HIS A 233 20.58 -10.07 21.86
N ARG A 234 20.91 -10.70 20.71
CA ARG A 234 20.26 -11.91 20.17
C ARG A 234 18.73 -11.76 20.05
N THR A 235 18.22 -10.56 19.81
CA THR A 235 16.78 -10.26 19.71
C THR A 235 16.27 -10.39 18.27
N ILE A 236 16.47 -11.58 17.69
CA ILE A 236 16.10 -11.90 16.29
C ILE A 236 14.62 -11.62 15.97
N GLN A 237 13.74 -11.63 16.97
CA GLN A 237 12.31 -11.34 16.81
C GLN A 237 11.99 -9.93 16.32
N PHE A 238 12.96 -9.01 16.25
CA PHE A 238 12.77 -7.68 15.68
C PHE A 238 13.28 -7.57 14.24
N LEU A 239 13.95 -8.61 13.70
CA LEU A 239 14.49 -8.60 12.34
C LEU A 239 13.42 -8.58 11.25
N TRP A 240 12.15 -8.80 11.58
CA TRP A 240 11.08 -8.64 10.60
C TRP A 240 10.90 -7.19 10.16
N ILE A 241 11.24 -6.21 11.02
CA ILE A 241 11.14 -4.79 10.66
C ILE A 241 12.09 -4.50 9.47
N PRO A 242 13.43 -4.70 9.59
CA PRO A 242 14.31 -4.52 8.45
C PRO A 242 14.07 -5.55 7.34
N GLY A 243 13.67 -6.79 7.67
CA GLY A 243 13.36 -7.82 6.67
C GLY A 243 12.23 -7.43 5.72
N ILE A 244 11.13 -6.88 6.25
CA ILE A 244 10.02 -6.35 5.45
C ILE A 244 10.52 -5.19 4.56
N ILE A 245 11.23 -4.21 5.13
CA ILE A 245 11.69 -3.04 4.37
C ILE A 245 12.61 -3.48 3.22
N LEU A 246 13.62 -4.29 3.51
CA LEU A 246 14.62 -4.71 2.53
C LEU A 246 14.03 -5.58 1.42
N LEU A 247 13.14 -6.52 1.76
CA LEU A 247 12.50 -7.37 0.75
C LEU A 247 11.60 -6.55 -0.18
N PHE A 248 10.73 -5.70 0.39
CA PHE A 248 9.80 -4.93 -0.42
C PHE A 248 10.49 -3.81 -1.20
N LEU A 249 11.59 -3.25 -0.68
CA LEU A 249 12.44 -2.33 -1.43
C LEU A 249 13.11 -3.06 -2.60
N PHE A 250 13.67 -4.26 -2.37
CA PHE A 250 14.21 -5.12 -3.43
C PHE A 250 13.18 -5.38 -4.54
N LEU A 251 11.96 -5.78 -4.19
CA LEU A 251 10.89 -6.02 -5.16
C LEU A 251 10.48 -4.74 -5.90
N SER A 252 10.48 -3.58 -5.24
CA SER A 252 10.13 -2.29 -5.87
C SER A 252 11.21 -1.79 -6.85
N LEU A 253 12.47 -2.09 -6.58
CA LEU A 253 13.62 -1.74 -7.42
C LEU A 253 13.77 -2.68 -8.62
N LYS A 254 13.09 -3.83 -8.61
CA LYS A 254 13.16 -4.88 -9.64
C LYS A 254 14.62 -5.31 -9.90
N GLU A 255 14.97 -5.50 -11.16
CA GLU A 255 16.33 -5.83 -11.64
C GLU A 255 17.36 -4.72 -11.40
N PHE A 256 16.94 -3.51 -11.02
CA PHE A 256 17.85 -2.38 -10.76
C PHE A 256 18.36 -2.33 -9.32
N SER A 257 17.94 -3.28 -8.47
CA SER A 257 18.44 -3.41 -7.11
C SER A 257 19.90 -3.95 -7.08
N PRO A 258 20.63 -3.78 -5.97
CA PRO A 258 21.93 -4.44 -5.79
C PRO A 258 21.88 -5.97 -5.90
N LEU A 259 20.70 -6.57 -5.67
CA LEU A 259 20.43 -8.00 -5.84
C LEU A 259 19.62 -8.27 -7.12
N GLY A 260 19.70 -7.39 -8.12
CA GLY A 260 18.90 -7.45 -9.34
C GLY A 260 19.02 -8.76 -10.11
N PHE A 261 20.17 -9.45 -10.00
CA PHE A 261 20.37 -10.78 -10.57
C PHE A 261 19.41 -11.83 -9.99
N LEU A 262 19.03 -11.73 -8.72
CA LEU A 262 18.01 -12.61 -8.11
C LEU A 262 16.63 -12.28 -8.66
N TYR A 263 16.33 -11.00 -8.87
CA TYR A 263 15.07 -10.59 -9.49
C TYR A 263 14.97 -11.15 -10.91
N ALA A 264 16.02 -11.01 -11.71
CA ALA A 264 16.10 -11.57 -13.06
C ALA A 264 16.00 -13.11 -13.05
N PHE A 265 16.66 -13.78 -12.11
CA PHE A 265 16.53 -15.23 -11.92
C PHE A 265 15.08 -15.63 -11.65
N PHE A 266 14.40 -15.02 -10.67
CA PHE A 266 13.01 -15.34 -10.37
C PHE A 266 12.06 -14.99 -11.51
N SER A 267 12.30 -13.87 -12.19
CA SER A 267 11.60 -13.47 -13.41
C SER A 267 11.63 -14.55 -14.49
N ASN A 268 12.80 -15.17 -14.69
CA ASN A 268 13.01 -16.15 -15.75
C ASN A 268 12.60 -17.57 -15.34
N THR A 269 12.64 -17.89 -14.04
CA THR A 269 12.37 -19.24 -13.52
C THR A 269 10.94 -19.44 -13.04
N ILE A 270 10.32 -18.42 -12.44
CA ILE A 270 8.98 -18.53 -11.85
C ILE A 270 7.96 -17.94 -12.83
N PRO A 271 7.04 -18.75 -13.38
CA PRO A 271 5.97 -18.25 -14.23
C PRO A 271 5.19 -17.14 -13.53
N TYR A 272 4.86 -16.09 -14.29
CA TYR A 272 4.08 -14.93 -13.82
C TYR A 272 4.73 -14.06 -12.74
N PHE A 273 6.00 -14.28 -12.38
CA PHE A 273 6.67 -13.47 -11.35
C PHE A 273 6.60 -11.96 -11.65
N ASN A 274 7.00 -11.55 -12.85
CA ASN A 274 6.98 -10.14 -13.27
C ASN A 274 5.56 -9.56 -13.29
N VAL A 275 4.58 -10.36 -13.73
CA VAL A 275 3.18 -9.96 -13.80
C VAL A 275 2.62 -9.73 -12.40
N LEU A 276 2.93 -10.64 -11.46
CA LEU A 276 2.48 -10.59 -10.08
C LEU A 276 3.05 -9.38 -9.34
N PHE A 277 4.32 -9.03 -9.61
CA PHE A 277 5.07 -8.00 -8.88
C PHE A 277 5.27 -6.69 -9.66
N ARG A 278 4.56 -6.47 -10.79
CA ARG A 278 4.74 -5.30 -11.67
C ARG A 278 4.48 -3.92 -11.05
N PHE A 279 3.51 -3.81 -10.15
CA PHE A 279 3.06 -2.55 -9.54
C PHE A 279 3.69 -2.38 -8.16
N GLY A 280 4.83 -1.70 -8.10
CA GLY A 280 5.61 -1.59 -6.86
C GLY A 280 4.95 -0.72 -5.79
N ASP A 281 4.47 0.47 -6.17
CA ASP A 281 3.91 1.45 -5.25
C ASP A 281 2.68 0.94 -4.49
N THR A 282 1.70 0.40 -5.21
CA THR A 282 0.43 -0.09 -4.64
C THR A 282 0.56 -1.42 -3.90
N LYS A 283 1.68 -2.15 -4.03
CA LYS A 283 1.87 -3.46 -3.40
C LYS A 283 2.89 -3.44 -2.28
N PHE A 284 3.97 -2.68 -2.44
CA PHE A 284 5.16 -2.75 -1.58
C PHE A 284 5.30 -1.52 -0.69
N HIS A 285 5.00 -0.31 -1.20
CA HIS A 285 5.25 0.93 -0.44
C HIS A 285 4.45 1.00 0.86
N THR A 286 3.29 0.34 0.96
CA THR A 286 2.54 0.29 2.22
C THR A 286 3.28 -0.51 3.30
N PHE A 287 3.96 -1.59 2.93
CA PHE A 287 4.77 -2.37 3.87
C PHE A 287 6.07 -1.66 4.23
N ILE A 288 6.72 -1.01 3.25
CA ILE A 288 7.90 -0.18 3.48
C ILE A 288 7.54 1.00 4.39
N SER A 289 6.43 1.70 4.13
CA SER A 289 5.90 2.77 4.98
C SER A 289 5.63 2.27 6.40
N PHE A 290 4.95 1.14 6.55
CA PHE A 290 4.62 0.56 7.85
C PHE A 290 5.84 0.20 8.68
N ALA A 291 6.72 -0.67 8.15
CA ALA A 291 7.92 -1.09 8.86
C ALA A 291 8.95 0.04 8.97
N GLY A 292 9.06 0.88 7.93
CA GLY A 292 9.92 2.07 7.92
C GLY A 292 9.52 3.08 8.99
N SER A 293 8.22 3.24 9.26
CA SER A 293 7.73 4.10 10.35
C SER A 293 8.07 3.54 11.75
N LEU A 294 8.10 2.21 11.92
CA LEU A 294 8.62 1.60 13.15
C LEU A 294 10.12 1.85 13.30
N SER A 295 10.90 1.64 12.23
CA SER A 295 12.33 1.96 12.19
C SER A 295 12.61 3.43 12.50
N ALA A 296 11.83 4.36 11.94
CA ALA A 296 11.96 5.79 12.20
C ALA A 296 11.70 6.12 13.69
N GLY A 297 10.70 5.50 14.32
CA GLY A 297 10.47 5.66 15.75
C GLY A 297 11.61 5.12 16.61
N ILE A 298 12.22 3.99 16.23
CA ILE A 298 13.44 3.48 16.87
C ILE A 298 14.58 4.48 16.71
N THR A 299 14.79 5.07 15.53
CA THR A 299 15.81 6.12 15.34
C THR A 299 15.55 7.33 16.22
N VAL A 300 14.32 7.84 16.24
CA VAL A 300 13.94 8.99 17.08
C VAL A 300 14.16 8.68 18.55
N LEU A 301 13.90 7.44 19.00
CA LEU A 301 14.24 7.01 20.35
C LEU A 301 15.75 7.15 20.63
N PHE A 302 16.61 6.58 19.78
CA PHE A 302 18.05 6.65 20.01
C PHE A 302 18.59 8.07 19.93
N VAL A 303 18.09 8.89 19.01
CA VAL A 303 18.41 10.33 18.93
C VAL A 303 17.97 11.05 20.20
N THR A 304 16.77 10.77 20.71
CA THR A 304 16.27 11.32 21.97
C THR A 304 17.19 11.00 23.14
N LEU A 305 17.57 9.72 23.28
CA LEU A 305 18.48 9.27 24.33
C LEU A 305 19.86 9.94 24.21
N PHE A 306 20.39 10.01 22.99
CA PHE A 306 21.68 10.65 22.69
C PHE A 306 21.68 12.14 23.05
N ILE A 307 20.67 12.90 22.62
CA ILE A 307 20.57 14.34 22.89
C ILE A 307 20.48 14.59 24.40
N ILE A 308 19.63 13.85 25.11
CA ILE A 308 19.45 14.03 26.55
C ILE A 308 20.72 13.67 27.32
N GLN A 309 21.41 12.59 26.93
CA GLN A 309 22.66 12.18 27.57
C GLN A 309 23.80 13.18 27.32
N GLN A 310 23.95 13.66 26.09
CA GLN A 310 25.07 14.53 25.70
C GLN A 310 24.90 15.97 26.20
N TRP A 311 23.68 16.51 26.16
CA TRP A 311 23.42 17.94 26.40
C TRP A 311 22.72 18.26 27.72
N ARG A 312 22.49 17.23 28.57
CA ARG A 312 21.96 17.31 29.94
C ARG A 312 20.82 18.34 30.08
N ALA A 313 21.08 19.47 30.75
CA ALA A 313 20.10 20.51 31.03
C ALA A 313 19.50 21.18 29.77
N ARG A 314 20.29 21.32 28.69
CA ARG A 314 19.82 21.89 27.41
C ARG A 314 19.19 20.84 26.48
N GLY A 315 19.37 19.54 26.78
CA GLY A 315 18.91 18.45 25.92
C GLY A 315 17.41 18.48 25.64
N ARG A 316 16.59 18.92 26.60
CA ARG A 316 15.13 19.05 26.41
C ARG A 316 14.78 20.11 25.36
N VAL A 317 15.40 21.28 25.42
CA VAL A 317 15.15 22.38 24.46
C VAL A 317 15.62 21.95 23.06
N ILE A 318 16.82 21.37 22.96
CA ILE A 318 17.36 20.87 21.68
C ILE A 318 16.44 19.80 21.08
N LEU A 319 15.98 18.85 21.89
CA LEU A 319 15.05 17.81 21.46
C LEU A 319 13.71 18.40 21.00
N SER A 320 13.12 19.31 21.75
CA SER A 320 11.88 19.98 21.38
C SER A 320 12.02 20.74 20.06
N THR A 321 13.12 21.48 19.88
CA THR A 321 13.42 22.19 18.62
C THR A 321 13.60 21.20 17.46
N PHE A 322 14.35 20.11 17.66
CA PHE A 322 14.53 19.07 16.65
C PHE A 322 13.21 18.43 16.23
N LEU A 323 12.37 18.03 17.20
CA LEU A 323 11.06 17.44 16.93
C LEU A 323 10.12 18.44 16.25
N ALA A 324 10.13 19.71 16.67
CA ALA A 324 9.34 20.76 16.04
C ALA A 324 9.77 20.99 14.59
N LEU A 325 11.07 21.10 14.32
CA LEU A 325 11.60 21.29 12.96
C LEU A 325 11.19 20.15 12.04
N ILE A 326 11.38 18.90 12.47
CA ILE A 326 10.97 17.73 11.67
C ILE A 326 9.47 17.74 11.44
N THR A 327 8.68 17.91 12.49
CA THR A 327 7.21 17.84 12.40
C THR A 327 6.66 18.94 11.50
N LEU A 328 7.06 20.21 11.72
CA LEU A 328 6.60 21.35 10.94
C LEU A 328 7.05 21.27 9.48
N SER A 329 8.28 20.83 9.22
CA SER A 329 8.77 20.65 7.84
C SER A 329 7.99 19.55 7.11
N THR A 330 7.73 18.42 7.77
CA THR A 330 6.91 17.36 7.20
C THR A 330 5.46 17.83 6.96
N LEU A 331 4.86 18.55 7.90
CA LEU A 331 3.52 19.13 7.72
C LEU A 331 3.47 20.17 6.59
N PHE A 332 4.56 20.91 6.34
CA PHE A 332 4.66 21.82 5.20
C PHE A 332 4.58 21.08 3.86
N VAL A 333 5.28 19.94 3.72
CA VAL A 333 5.22 19.10 2.51
C VAL A 333 3.83 18.49 2.32
N PHE A 334 3.24 17.98 3.40
CA PHE A 334 1.91 17.34 3.38
C PHE A 334 0.76 18.31 3.71
N ARG A 335 0.96 19.62 3.51
CA ARG A 335 -0.08 20.63 3.78
C ARG A 335 -1.38 20.36 3.01
N SER A 336 -1.28 19.71 1.84
CA SER A 336 -2.44 19.31 1.03
C SER A 336 -3.43 18.42 1.78
N TYR A 337 -2.97 17.72 2.83
CA TYR A 337 -3.83 16.89 3.68
C TYR A 337 -4.90 17.72 4.40
N PHE A 338 -4.59 18.99 4.69
CA PHE A 338 -5.44 19.87 5.48
C PHE A 338 -6.15 20.93 4.63
N THR A 339 -5.73 21.13 3.37
CA THR A 339 -6.31 22.14 2.47
C THR A 339 -7.32 21.55 1.47
N GLY A 340 -7.90 20.38 1.76
CA GLY A 340 -8.91 19.74 0.90
C GLY A 340 -8.37 18.96 -0.30
N ASN A 341 -7.05 18.84 -0.46
CA ASN A 341 -6.41 18.11 -1.56
C ASN A 341 -5.88 16.72 -1.13
N PHE A 342 -6.39 16.17 -0.02
CA PHE A 342 -6.01 14.84 0.44
C PHE A 342 -6.63 13.73 -0.41
N ILE A 343 -7.88 13.95 -0.83
CA ILE A 343 -8.63 13.11 -1.75
C ILE A 343 -8.63 13.81 -3.10
N GLY A 344 -8.42 13.06 -4.18
CA GLY A 344 -8.39 13.60 -5.53
C GLY A 344 -9.64 14.39 -5.90
N PHE A 345 -9.46 15.51 -6.60
CA PHE A 345 -10.57 16.36 -7.06
C PHE A 345 -11.58 15.57 -7.91
N PHE A 346 -11.10 14.55 -8.65
CA PHE A 346 -11.90 13.66 -9.48
C PHE A 346 -12.84 12.72 -8.69
N MET A 347 -12.76 12.71 -7.36
CA MET A 347 -13.65 11.92 -6.49
C MET A 347 -14.92 12.67 -6.09
N TYR A 348 -14.95 14.00 -6.20
CA TYR A 348 -16.08 14.85 -5.75
C TYR A 348 -17.08 15.18 -6.87
N ASN A 349 -17.03 14.44 -7.97
CA ASN A 349 -17.86 14.73 -9.12
C ASN A 349 -19.32 14.28 -8.91
N ARG A 350 -20.25 15.06 -9.47
CA ARG A 350 -21.67 14.68 -9.52
C ARG A 350 -21.92 13.91 -10.79
N ILE A 351 -22.48 12.71 -10.67
CA ILE A 351 -22.93 11.91 -11.81
C ILE A 351 -24.06 12.70 -12.51
N PRO A 352 -23.98 12.95 -13.82
CA PRO A 352 -25.05 13.65 -14.54
C PRO A 352 -26.39 12.92 -14.47
N GLU A 353 -27.48 13.67 -14.37
CA GLU A 353 -28.85 13.15 -14.27
C GLU A 353 -29.22 12.22 -15.45
N ALA A 354 -28.67 12.49 -16.64
CA ALA A 354 -28.88 11.67 -17.82
C ALA A 354 -28.48 10.19 -17.62
N TYR A 355 -27.49 9.89 -16.77
CA TYR A 355 -27.15 8.50 -16.45
C TYR A 355 -28.23 7.84 -15.60
N PHE A 356 -28.82 8.55 -14.64
CA PHE A 356 -29.92 8.02 -13.83
C PHE A 356 -31.16 7.75 -14.69
N GLN A 357 -31.52 8.68 -15.58
CA GLN A 357 -32.65 8.52 -16.51
C GLN A 357 -32.42 7.35 -17.49
N LEU A 358 -31.19 7.21 -18.00
CA LEU A 358 -30.83 6.10 -18.88
C LEU A 358 -30.90 4.76 -18.14
N ALA A 359 -30.36 4.69 -16.92
CA ALA A 359 -30.44 3.49 -16.09
C ALA A 359 -31.89 3.11 -15.80
N ASP A 360 -32.73 4.09 -15.43
CA ASP A 360 -34.15 3.89 -15.19
C ASP A 360 -34.87 3.33 -16.42
N THR A 361 -34.61 3.89 -17.59
CA THR A 361 -35.17 3.42 -18.87
C THR A 361 -34.75 1.97 -19.16
N ILE A 362 -33.48 1.64 -18.96
CA ILE A 362 -32.95 0.30 -19.22
C ILE A 362 -33.52 -0.72 -18.22
N ASN A 363 -33.62 -0.36 -16.94
CA ASN A 363 -34.09 -1.26 -15.89
C ASN A 363 -35.59 -1.54 -16.00
N HIS A 364 -36.38 -0.61 -16.55
CA HIS A 364 -37.81 -0.81 -16.81
C HIS A 364 -38.12 -1.65 -18.07
N ASP A 365 -37.15 -1.87 -18.95
CA ASP A 365 -37.34 -2.78 -20.08
C ASP A 365 -37.44 -4.24 -19.58
N SER A 366 -38.57 -4.90 -19.86
CA SER A 366 -38.83 -6.29 -19.47
C SER A 366 -37.94 -7.34 -20.15
N GLY A 367 -37.19 -6.96 -21.19
CA GLY A 367 -36.31 -7.88 -21.92
C GLY A 367 -35.14 -8.37 -21.07
N THR A 368 -34.76 -9.65 -21.22
CA THR A 368 -33.62 -10.28 -20.51
C THR A 368 -32.26 -10.01 -21.20
N GLY A 369 -32.16 -8.92 -21.95
CA GLY A 369 -30.97 -8.57 -22.73
C GLY A 369 -29.78 -8.14 -21.88
N ARG A 370 -28.62 -8.03 -22.53
CA ARG A 370 -27.40 -7.42 -21.95
C ARG A 370 -27.26 -5.99 -22.45
N VAL A 371 -26.65 -5.14 -21.63
CA VAL A 371 -26.40 -3.74 -21.98
C VAL A 371 -24.98 -3.62 -22.51
N LEU A 372 -24.84 -3.21 -23.77
CA LEU A 372 -23.55 -2.95 -24.40
C LEU A 372 -23.28 -1.45 -24.47
N HIS A 373 -22.15 -1.00 -23.90
CA HIS A 373 -21.77 0.40 -23.90
C HIS A 373 -20.83 0.73 -25.07
N LEU A 374 -21.34 1.50 -26.03
CA LEU A 374 -20.58 1.99 -27.19
C LEU A 374 -20.45 3.53 -27.16
N PRO A 375 -19.36 4.10 -27.69
CA PRO A 375 -18.21 3.41 -28.26
C PRO A 375 -17.20 2.92 -27.20
N THR A 376 -16.52 1.81 -27.47
CA THR A 376 -15.41 1.30 -26.64
C THR A 376 -14.04 1.79 -27.13
N SER A 377 -13.95 3.07 -27.48
CA SER A 377 -12.84 3.65 -28.25
C SER A 377 -11.46 3.70 -27.57
N ARG A 378 -11.35 3.35 -26.28
CA ARG A 378 -10.07 3.33 -25.56
C ARG A 378 -9.72 1.93 -25.06
N THR A 379 -8.49 1.52 -25.31
CA THR A 379 -7.83 0.42 -24.61
C THR A 379 -7.45 0.95 -23.21
N GLY A 380 -7.93 0.29 -22.16
CA GLY A 380 -7.60 0.69 -20.79
C GLY A 380 -8.69 0.40 -19.77
N TYR A 381 -8.24 0.17 -18.53
CA TYR A 381 -9.12 -0.11 -17.40
C TYR A 381 -9.86 1.14 -16.89
N TRP A 382 -9.20 2.30 -16.97
CA TRP A 382 -9.70 3.59 -16.45
C TRP A 382 -10.22 4.48 -17.58
N LYS A 383 -11.40 5.06 -17.38
CA LYS A 383 -12.05 5.98 -18.32
C LYS A 383 -12.14 7.37 -17.70
N SER A 384 -11.82 8.39 -18.47
CA SER A 384 -12.06 9.79 -18.12
C SER A 384 -13.37 10.22 -18.74
N TYR A 385 -14.22 10.87 -17.96
CA TYR A 385 -15.50 11.38 -18.43
C TYR A 385 -15.48 12.90 -18.51
N ALA A 386 -16.27 13.46 -19.42
CA ALA A 386 -16.32 14.91 -19.64
C ALA A 386 -16.72 15.69 -18.37
N TRP A 387 -17.54 15.10 -17.50
CA TRP A 387 -17.96 15.70 -16.23
C TRP A 387 -16.92 15.54 -15.10
N GLY A 388 -15.67 15.20 -15.43
CA GLY A 388 -14.52 15.31 -14.53
C GLY A 388 -14.14 14.04 -13.76
N THR A 389 -14.92 12.95 -13.85
CA THR A 389 -14.56 11.70 -13.16
C THR A 389 -13.52 10.88 -13.93
N VAL A 390 -12.72 10.15 -13.17
CA VAL A 390 -11.83 9.12 -13.68
C VAL A 390 -12.14 7.83 -12.93
N GLY A 391 -12.61 6.82 -13.66
CA GLY A 391 -13.13 5.62 -13.03
C GLY A 391 -13.28 4.47 -14.01
N SER A 392 -13.55 3.29 -13.48
CA SER A 392 -13.82 2.10 -14.27
C SER A 392 -15.28 1.68 -14.09
N SER A 393 -15.97 1.46 -15.20
CA SER A 393 -17.32 0.88 -15.28
C SER A 393 -18.44 1.50 -14.38
N PHE A 394 -18.35 2.72 -13.83
CA PHE A 394 -19.31 3.19 -12.79
C PHE A 394 -20.81 2.92 -13.08
N PHE A 395 -21.21 2.99 -14.35
CA PHE A 395 -22.59 2.80 -14.80
C PHE A 395 -23.13 1.39 -14.48
N HIS A 396 -22.29 0.35 -14.38
CA HIS A 396 -22.74 -1.00 -14.03
C HIS A 396 -23.40 -1.09 -12.65
N TYR A 397 -23.08 -0.18 -11.73
CA TYR A 397 -23.70 -0.12 -10.40
C TYR A 397 -25.13 0.45 -10.43
N MET A 398 -25.56 1.00 -11.57
CA MET A 398 -26.87 1.62 -11.75
C MET A 398 -27.84 0.71 -12.54
N LEU A 399 -27.34 -0.41 -13.07
CA LEU A 399 -28.08 -1.28 -13.97
C LEU A 399 -28.45 -2.60 -13.29
N ASP A 400 -29.69 -3.04 -13.50
CA ASP A 400 -30.21 -4.35 -13.07
C ASP A 400 -29.97 -5.45 -14.12
N LYS A 401 -29.26 -5.11 -15.21
CA LYS A 401 -28.94 -6.00 -16.32
C LYS A 401 -27.43 -6.21 -16.47
N PRO A 402 -26.98 -7.37 -17.00
CA PRO A 402 -25.56 -7.60 -17.24
C PRO A 402 -24.97 -6.54 -18.18
N PHE A 403 -23.89 -5.91 -17.73
CA PHE A 403 -23.22 -4.82 -18.44
C PHE A 403 -21.95 -5.32 -19.14
N VAL A 404 -21.86 -5.08 -20.44
CA VAL A 404 -20.70 -5.42 -21.26
C VAL A 404 -19.83 -4.17 -21.41
N ASP A 405 -18.64 -4.22 -20.82
CA ASP A 405 -17.67 -3.11 -20.81
C ASP A 405 -16.24 -3.66 -20.87
N ARG A 406 -15.35 -2.94 -21.56
CA ARG A 406 -13.92 -3.25 -21.67
C ARG A 406 -13.22 -3.44 -20.32
N THR A 407 -13.65 -2.72 -19.29
CA THR A 407 -13.08 -2.85 -17.93
C THR A 407 -13.13 -4.30 -17.43
N PHE A 408 -14.08 -5.11 -17.89
CA PHE A 408 -14.27 -6.49 -17.48
C PHE A 408 -13.57 -7.52 -18.37
N GLU A 409 -12.88 -7.11 -19.44
CA GLU A 409 -12.13 -8.02 -20.34
C GLU A 409 -11.17 -8.96 -19.60
N PRO A 410 -10.42 -8.53 -18.56
CA PRO A 410 -9.54 -9.46 -17.84
C PRO A 410 -10.30 -10.60 -17.17
N ALA A 411 -11.60 -10.44 -16.89
CA ALA A 411 -12.43 -11.47 -16.29
C ALA A 411 -13.31 -12.23 -17.31
N SER A 412 -13.43 -11.74 -18.55
CA SER A 412 -14.26 -12.33 -19.61
C SER A 412 -13.63 -12.08 -20.99
N VAL A 413 -13.16 -13.15 -21.62
CA VAL A 413 -12.61 -13.08 -22.99
C VAL A 413 -13.70 -12.89 -24.03
N GLU A 414 -14.94 -13.28 -23.72
CA GLU A 414 -16.10 -13.01 -24.55
C GLU A 414 -16.30 -11.50 -24.73
N ASN A 415 -16.12 -10.70 -23.67
CA ASN A 415 -16.13 -9.25 -23.77
C ASN A 415 -14.98 -8.74 -24.67
N ALA A 416 -13.79 -9.31 -24.56
CA ALA A 416 -12.65 -8.92 -25.39
C ALA A 416 -12.88 -9.22 -26.88
N GLN A 417 -13.42 -10.40 -27.18
CA GLN A 417 -13.74 -10.83 -28.55
C GLN A 417 -14.85 -9.99 -29.18
N LEU A 418 -15.92 -9.68 -28.43
CA LEU A 418 -17.00 -8.83 -28.92
C LEU A 418 -16.47 -7.44 -29.31
N ASN A 419 -15.61 -6.85 -28.49
CA ASN A 419 -15.04 -5.55 -28.82
C ASN A 419 -14.14 -5.62 -30.06
N GLN A 420 -13.41 -6.70 -30.26
CA GLN A 420 -12.63 -6.88 -31.48
C GLN A 420 -13.53 -6.91 -32.72
N GLN A 421 -14.62 -7.69 -32.68
CA GLN A 421 -15.57 -7.82 -33.79
C GLN A 421 -16.36 -6.54 -34.14
N LEU A 422 -16.51 -5.61 -33.19
CA LEU A 422 -17.25 -4.37 -33.42
C LEU A 422 -16.41 -3.26 -34.09
N TYR A 423 -15.08 -3.40 -34.06
CA TYR A 423 -14.14 -2.35 -34.52
C TYR A 423 -13.17 -2.81 -35.61
N GLU A 424 -13.06 -4.11 -35.85
CA GLU A 424 -12.46 -4.73 -37.05
C GLU A 424 -13.55 -5.00 -38.09
#